data_AF-A0A7R9Q351-F1
#
_entry.id   AF-A0A7R9Q351-F1
#
_cell.length_a   1.000
_cell.length_b   1.000
_cell.length_c   1.000
_cell.angle_alpha   90.00
_cell.angle_beta   90.00
_cell.angle_gamma   90.00
#
_symmetry.space_group_name_H-M   'P 1'
#
loop_
_entity.id
_entity.type
_entity.pdbx_description
1 polymer ?
#
loop_
_entity_poly.entity_id
_entity_poly.type
_entity_poly.pdbx_seq_one_letter_code
_entity_poly.pdbx_strand_id
1 'polypeptide(L)'
;MKIEACSFSGYKIYPGHGKRIVKADGKVYIFLNAKAEAAHLMRRNPRKITWTVLYRRKHRKGIEEELQKKRTRRTTKFQRAIVGASLNDILAKRNMKPEVRKAQREQAIRYVLRVCGGGGPHEWHRFDRYLIGSCERETEGSEDPEEGIVTSREGWKGKGGPKSSQTYDDESAQSWRKEIIETFACFSLFNKFVAKFWQSWAMIFAASEYTVSLYDVIGENVDKALVSIESQLKNLEAKGLLRGQISAKQQFALISKANTLKDCLHNAIHVQECVFEDLELKRKVFKELDEIASDDVVLCSSTSCILPSLFQSDLKHRRQAIVGHPVNPPYTIPLVEVVPNKYTDEEVVKRTRALFTAVGQKPVVLKKEVNGFIGNRIQYAILSETYRLIEEEVISVEDVDTVMADGFGLRWALMGPWETAHLNAQGMKEYFEKYAKSMNSVCQDFGAVPSFEGKGADIITKEMHKRIPVEDLPQRRRWRDERLIALTQLKKKLDP
;
A
#
# COMPACT_ATOMS: atom_id res chain seq x y z
N MET A 1 9.48 38.20 -26.45
CA MET A 1 10.50 37.37 -27.14
C MET A 1 9.80 36.37 -28.05
N LYS A 2 10.18 36.26 -29.33
CA LYS A 2 9.50 35.40 -30.32
C LYS A 2 10.04 33.97 -30.23
N ILE A 3 9.16 33.00 -30.00
CA ILE A 3 9.50 31.57 -30.03
C ILE A 3 9.52 31.12 -31.50
N GLU A 4 10.64 30.58 -31.95
CA GLU A 4 10.80 30.06 -33.31
C GLU A 4 10.53 28.55 -33.34
N ALA A 5 10.26 27.97 -34.50
CA ALA A 5 10.04 26.52 -34.63
C ALA A 5 11.18 25.88 -35.42
N CYS A 6 11.64 24.72 -34.98
CA CYS A 6 12.70 23.99 -35.66
C CYS A 6 12.23 23.48 -37.02
N SER A 7 12.94 23.83 -38.09
CA SER A 7 12.61 23.52 -39.48
C SER A 7 12.58 22.01 -39.80
N PHE A 8 13.25 21.16 -39.01
CA PHE A 8 13.22 19.70 -39.18
C PHE A 8 12.30 19.00 -38.16
N SER A 9 12.46 19.33 -36.88
CA SER A 9 11.80 18.58 -35.81
C SER A 9 10.40 19.06 -35.48
N GLY A 10 10.09 20.34 -35.77
CA GLY A 10 8.82 20.99 -35.42
C GLY A 10 8.67 21.40 -33.97
N TYR A 11 9.69 21.20 -33.11
CA TYR A 11 9.66 21.68 -31.72
C TYR A 11 9.95 23.19 -31.63
N LYS A 12 9.42 23.80 -30.55
CA LYS A 12 9.66 25.19 -30.19
C LYS A 12 11.13 25.39 -29.81
N ILE A 13 11.72 26.48 -30.30
CA ILE A 13 13.08 26.94 -30.00
C ILE A 13 12.94 28.20 -29.16
N TYR A 14 13.52 28.15 -27.96
CA TYR A 14 13.52 29.27 -27.03
C TYR A 14 14.72 30.21 -27.33
N PRO A 15 14.59 31.50 -27.01
CA PRO A 15 15.67 32.47 -27.19
C PRO A 15 16.99 32.01 -26.57
N GLY A 16 18.10 32.22 -27.27
CA GLY A 16 19.44 31.79 -26.85
C GLY A 16 19.76 30.32 -27.15
N HIS A 17 18.85 29.57 -27.77
CA HIS A 17 19.07 28.18 -28.18
C HIS A 17 18.85 27.99 -29.69
N GLY A 18 19.50 26.97 -30.25
CA GLY A 18 19.39 26.60 -31.66
C GLY A 18 20.44 27.25 -32.58
N LYS A 19 20.40 26.87 -33.86
CA LYS A 19 21.33 27.30 -34.90
C LYS A 19 20.58 27.72 -36.15
N ARG A 20 20.95 28.86 -36.74
CA ARG A 20 20.38 29.39 -37.97
C ARG A 20 21.32 29.13 -39.13
N ILE A 21 20.81 28.60 -40.23
CA ILE A 21 21.54 28.38 -41.47
C ILE A 21 20.83 29.12 -42.58
N VAL A 22 21.58 29.91 -43.35
CA VAL A 22 21.09 30.57 -44.55
C VAL A 22 21.71 29.86 -45.74
N LYS A 23 20.89 29.29 -46.62
CA LYS A 23 21.37 28.66 -47.85
C LYS A 23 21.63 29.72 -48.92
N ALA A 24 22.41 29.34 -49.94
CA ALA A 24 22.72 30.21 -51.08
C ALA A 24 21.48 30.71 -51.84
N ASP A 25 20.35 29.99 -51.76
CA ASP A 25 19.04 30.40 -52.30
C ASP A 25 18.28 31.41 -51.40
N GLY A 26 18.94 31.94 -50.36
CA GLY A 26 18.36 32.87 -49.39
C GLY A 26 17.43 32.23 -48.36
N LYS A 27 17.17 30.91 -48.42
CA LYS A 27 16.29 30.25 -47.45
C LYS A 27 16.95 30.09 -46.10
N VAL A 28 16.27 30.58 -45.08
CA VAL A 28 16.69 30.49 -43.68
C VAL A 28 16.05 29.25 -43.03
N TYR A 29 16.89 28.39 -42.47
CA TYR A 29 16.47 27.23 -41.66
C TYR A 29 16.97 27.41 -40.23
N ILE A 30 16.13 27.04 -39.26
CA ILE A 30 16.43 27.18 -37.84
C ILE A 30 16.32 25.80 -37.20
N PHE A 31 17.39 25.36 -36.56
CA PHE A 31 17.49 24.02 -35.98
C PHE A 31 17.62 24.10 -34.47
N LEU A 32 16.90 23.24 -33.76
CA LEU A 32 16.96 23.18 -32.29
C LEU A 32 18.32 22.66 -31.80
N ASN A 33 18.92 21.70 -32.52
CA ASN A 33 20.17 21.05 -32.16
C ASN A 33 20.90 20.49 -33.40
N ALA A 34 22.16 20.10 -33.24
CA ALA A 34 22.99 19.51 -34.30
C ALA A 34 22.36 18.25 -34.93
N LYS A 35 21.60 17.47 -34.15
CA LYS A 35 20.88 16.28 -34.64
C LYS A 35 19.81 16.63 -35.68
N ALA A 36 19.06 17.72 -35.47
CA ALA A 36 18.04 18.20 -36.41
C ALA A 36 18.66 18.79 -37.68
N GLU A 37 19.79 19.49 -37.55
CA GLU A 37 20.57 20.00 -38.68
C GLU A 37 21.11 18.86 -39.55
N ALA A 38 21.82 17.89 -38.95
CA ALA A 38 22.39 16.76 -39.66
C ALA A 38 21.31 15.94 -40.39
N ALA A 39 20.17 15.70 -39.75
CA ALA A 39 19.06 14.98 -40.37
C ALA A 39 18.42 15.74 -41.55
N HIS A 40 18.39 17.08 -41.49
CA HIS A 40 17.95 17.93 -42.60
C HIS A 40 18.93 17.88 -43.77
N LEU A 41 20.23 17.98 -43.51
CA LEU A 41 21.29 17.91 -44.53
C LEU A 41 21.33 16.53 -45.21
N MET A 42 21.08 15.46 -44.46
CA MET A 42 20.91 14.10 -44.99
C MET A 42 19.58 13.88 -45.75
N ARG A 43 18.77 14.93 -45.97
CA ARG A 43 17.47 14.86 -46.67
C ARG A 43 16.51 13.81 -46.09
N ARG A 44 16.59 13.54 -44.78
CA ARG A 44 15.68 12.58 -44.12
C ARG A 44 14.27 13.15 -44.09
N ASN A 45 13.26 12.30 -44.23
CA ASN A 45 11.86 12.73 -44.15
C ASN A 45 11.41 12.82 -42.68
N PRO A 46 11.07 14.01 -42.14
CA PRO A 46 10.65 14.14 -40.74
C PRO A 46 9.47 13.23 -40.36
N ARG A 47 8.53 12.99 -41.28
CA ARG A 47 7.34 12.13 -41.04
C ARG A 47 7.68 10.66 -40.77
N LYS A 48 8.91 10.22 -41.06
CA LYS A 48 9.41 8.86 -40.78
C LYS A 48 10.29 8.79 -39.52
N ILE A 49 10.62 9.94 -38.92
CA ILE A 49 11.53 10.02 -37.77
C ILE A 49 10.72 10.17 -36.47
N THR A 50 10.78 9.13 -35.63
CA THR A 50 9.91 8.90 -34.46
C THR A 50 9.85 10.06 -33.47
N TRP A 51 10.95 10.80 -33.32
CA TRP A 51 11.05 11.90 -32.36
C TRP A 51 10.54 13.24 -32.88
N THR A 52 10.18 13.39 -34.16
CA THR A 52 9.69 14.67 -34.71
C THR A 52 8.20 14.89 -34.44
N VAL A 53 7.77 16.15 -34.38
CA VAL A 53 6.36 16.55 -34.23
C VAL A 53 5.50 16.03 -35.40
N LEU A 54 6.05 16.03 -36.62
CA LEU A 54 5.34 15.54 -37.80
C LEU A 54 5.08 14.02 -37.76
N TYR A 55 6.04 13.23 -37.29
CA TYR A 55 5.82 11.80 -37.07
C TYR A 55 4.76 11.57 -36.00
N ARG A 56 4.85 12.30 -34.88
CA ARG A 56 3.91 12.19 -33.77
C ARG A 56 2.48 12.52 -34.18
N ARG A 57 2.28 13.61 -34.93
CA ARG A 57 0.97 13.96 -35.54
C ARG A 57 0.46 12.89 -36.49
N LYS A 58 1.31 12.37 -37.39
CA LYS A 58 0.93 11.30 -38.34
C LYS A 58 0.44 10.03 -37.62
N HIS A 59 1.01 9.72 -36.46
CA HIS A 59 0.68 8.52 -35.69
C HIS A 59 -0.20 8.80 -34.47
N ARG A 60 -0.87 9.97 -34.43
CA ARG A 60 -1.76 10.40 -33.33
C ARG A 60 -1.13 10.27 -31.93
N LYS A 61 0.20 10.39 -31.84
CA LYS A 61 0.94 10.40 -30.57
C LYS A 61 0.94 11.82 -30.02
N GLY A 62 0.27 12.06 -28.89
CA GLY A 62 0.21 13.36 -28.23
C GLY A 62 -0.85 14.32 -28.78
N ILE A 63 -1.93 13.79 -29.37
CA ILE A 63 -3.17 14.54 -29.59
C ILE A 63 -4.12 14.09 -28.47
N GLU A 64 -4.19 14.86 -27.38
CA GLU A 64 -5.46 15.00 -26.68
C GLU A 64 -6.39 15.69 -27.69
N GLU A 65 -7.48 15.03 -28.07
CA GLU A 65 -8.56 15.70 -28.78
C GLU A 65 -9.18 16.72 -27.83
N GLU A 66 -8.73 17.97 -27.87
CA GLU A 66 -9.58 19.12 -27.54
C GLU A 66 -10.69 19.21 -28.60
N LEU A 67 -11.64 18.28 -28.55
CA LEU A 67 -12.95 18.49 -29.13
C LEU A 67 -13.68 19.45 -28.21
N GLN A 68 -13.58 20.76 -28.49
CA GLN A 68 -14.61 21.71 -28.07
C GLN A 68 -15.95 21.32 -28.73
N LYS A 69 -16.63 20.31 -28.17
CA LYS A 69 -18.05 20.13 -28.41
C LYS A 69 -18.76 21.26 -27.67
N LYS A 70 -19.19 22.29 -28.41
CA LYS A 70 -20.28 23.16 -27.98
C LYS A 70 -21.49 22.26 -27.68
N ARG A 71 -21.66 21.88 -26.41
CA ARG A 71 -22.84 21.18 -25.91
C ARG A 71 -23.96 22.21 -25.78
N THR A 72 -24.86 22.26 -26.76
CA THR A 72 -26.23 22.71 -26.49
C THR A 72 -26.86 21.67 -25.57
N ARG A 73 -27.06 22.06 -24.30
CA ARG A 73 -27.62 21.21 -23.25
C ARG A 73 -29.09 20.93 -23.59
N ARG A 74 -29.39 19.73 -24.08
CA ARG A 74 -30.76 19.18 -24.04
C ARG A 74 -30.92 18.46 -22.71
N THR A 75 -31.79 18.99 -21.85
CA THR A 75 -32.10 18.41 -20.54
C THR A 75 -32.92 17.14 -20.74
N THR A 76 -32.26 15.98 -20.76
CA THR A 76 -32.96 14.69 -20.65
C THR A 76 -33.16 14.38 -19.17
N LYS A 77 -34.41 14.46 -18.68
CA LYS A 77 -34.75 14.07 -17.31
C LYS A 77 -34.69 12.55 -17.19
N PHE A 78 -33.69 12.02 -16.50
CA PHE A 78 -33.71 10.65 -16.01
C PHE A 78 -34.60 10.57 -14.76
N GLN A 79 -35.66 9.77 -14.79
CA GLN A 79 -36.36 9.34 -13.59
C GLN A 79 -35.61 8.16 -13.00
N ARG A 80 -35.01 8.34 -11.81
CA ARG A 80 -34.48 7.22 -11.02
C ARG A 80 -35.62 6.30 -10.62
N ALA A 81 -35.50 4.99 -10.89
CA ALA A 81 -36.37 3.99 -10.31
C ALA A 81 -36.14 3.94 -8.79
N ILE A 82 -37.21 4.07 -8.02
CA ILE A 82 -37.19 3.81 -6.57
C ILE A 82 -37.24 2.29 -6.42
N VAL A 83 -36.21 1.71 -5.84
CA VAL A 83 -36.15 0.26 -5.57
C VAL A 83 -37.35 -0.10 -4.67
N GLY A 84 -38.23 -0.98 -5.16
CA GLY A 84 -39.33 -1.58 -4.38
C GLY A 84 -40.74 -1.02 -4.61
N ALA A 85 -40.98 -0.09 -5.53
CA ALA A 85 -42.33 0.36 -5.87
C ALA A 85 -42.69 0.01 -7.32
N SER A 86 -43.84 -0.64 -7.54
CA SER A 86 -44.31 -0.94 -8.90
C SER A 86 -44.71 0.34 -9.63
N LEU A 87 -44.67 0.34 -10.97
CA LEU A 87 -45.07 1.49 -11.79
C LEU A 87 -46.52 1.93 -11.49
N ASN A 88 -47.39 0.97 -11.12
CA ASN A 88 -48.78 1.22 -10.74
C ASN A 88 -48.89 1.96 -9.40
N ASP A 89 -48.04 1.64 -8.41
CA ASP A 89 -48.03 2.30 -7.11
C ASP A 89 -47.60 3.77 -7.21
N ILE A 90 -46.67 4.06 -8.13
CA ILE A 90 -46.18 5.41 -8.40
C ILE A 90 -47.28 6.25 -9.08
N LEU A 91 -48.03 5.67 -10.04
CA LEU A 91 -49.14 6.33 -10.71
C LEU A 91 -50.32 6.57 -9.76
N ALA A 92 -50.64 5.60 -8.91
CA ALA A 92 -51.67 5.75 -7.88
C ALA A 92 -51.33 6.89 -6.90
N LYS A 93 -50.08 6.94 -6.40
CA LYS A 93 -49.62 8.04 -5.53
C LYS A 93 -49.61 9.39 -6.22
N ARG A 94 -49.30 9.43 -7.52
CA ARG A 94 -49.27 10.67 -8.32
C ARG A 94 -50.67 11.22 -8.62
N ASN A 95 -51.68 10.36 -8.75
CA ASN A 95 -53.06 10.76 -9.05
C ASN A 95 -53.93 11.02 -7.81
N MET A 96 -53.42 10.78 -6.61
CA MET A 96 -54.14 11.15 -5.38
C MET A 96 -54.34 12.66 -5.29
N LYS A 97 -55.57 13.07 -4.95
CA LYS A 97 -55.90 14.48 -4.69
C LYS A 97 -55.02 15.04 -3.55
N PRO A 98 -54.62 16.32 -3.61
CA PRO A 98 -53.76 16.94 -2.60
C PRO A 98 -54.33 16.84 -1.18
N GLU A 99 -55.66 16.89 -1.01
CA GLU A 99 -56.29 16.76 0.32
C GLU A 99 -56.04 15.39 0.95
N VAL A 100 -56.09 14.32 0.13
CA VAL A 100 -55.88 12.93 0.58
C VAL A 100 -54.43 12.70 0.99
N ARG A 101 -53.46 13.28 0.27
CA ARG A 101 -52.03 13.20 0.63
C ARG A 101 -51.73 13.92 1.94
N LYS A 102 -52.37 15.08 2.17
CA LYS A 102 -52.22 15.83 3.41
C LYS A 102 -52.81 15.06 4.59
N ALA A 103 -54.00 14.48 4.43
CA ALA A 103 -54.65 13.66 5.45
C ALA A 103 -53.84 12.40 5.81
N GLN A 104 -53.30 11.67 4.82
CA GLN A 104 -52.45 10.51 5.06
C GLN A 104 -51.14 10.87 5.77
N ARG A 105 -50.53 12.01 5.42
CA ARG A 105 -49.31 12.50 6.08
C ARG A 105 -49.60 12.90 7.53
N GLU A 106 -50.71 13.57 7.79
CA GLU A 106 -51.13 13.95 9.14
C GLU A 106 -51.48 12.72 9.99
N GLN A 107 -52.15 11.70 9.42
CA GLN A 107 -52.39 10.43 10.11
C GLN A 107 -51.10 9.67 10.41
N ALA A 108 -50.13 9.63 9.48
CA ALA A 108 -48.83 8.99 9.70
C ALA A 108 -48.01 9.73 10.78
N ILE A 109 -48.02 11.06 10.77
CA ILE A 109 -47.40 11.88 11.82
C ILE A 109 -48.07 11.64 13.16
N ARG A 110 -49.41 11.58 13.20
CA ARG A 110 -50.18 11.33 14.42
C ARG A 110 -49.95 9.91 14.96
N TYR A 111 -49.76 8.92 14.07
CA TYR A 111 -49.38 7.56 14.43
C TYR A 111 -47.97 7.49 15.01
N VAL A 112 -46.98 8.12 14.37
CA VAL A 112 -45.60 8.20 14.88
C VAL A 112 -45.54 8.92 16.25
N LEU A 113 -46.28 10.02 16.41
CA LEU A 113 -46.38 10.73 17.69
C LEU A 113 -47.07 9.90 18.79
N ARG A 114 -47.96 8.96 18.42
CA ARG A 114 -48.64 8.05 19.35
C ARG A 114 -47.76 6.85 19.74
N VAL A 115 -46.95 6.34 18.81
CA VAL A 115 -46.04 5.21 19.01
C VAL A 115 -44.76 5.63 19.77
N CYS A 116 -44.29 6.87 19.58
CA CYS A 116 -43.01 7.32 20.11
C CYS A 116 -43.07 8.10 21.44
N GLY A 117 -44.21 8.18 22.14
CA GLY A 117 -44.31 8.69 23.51
C GLY A 117 -43.83 10.15 23.72
N GLY A 118 -44.76 11.08 23.95
CA GLY A 118 -44.47 12.50 24.07
C GLY A 118 -43.39 12.87 25.11
N GLY A 119 -42.41 13.66 24.66
CA GLY A 119 -41.44 14.39 25.48
C GLY A 119 -40.82 15.50 24.64
N GLY A 120 -40.90 16.75 25.11
CA GLY A 120 -40.44 17.95 24.41
C GLY A 120 -38.90 18.08 24.30
N PRO A 121 -38.41 19.12 23.59
CA PRO A 121 -37.03 19.17 23.14
C PRO A 121 -36.12 19.86 24.14
N HIS A 122 -35.67 19.18 25.19
CA HIS A 122 -34.49 19.58 25.98
C HIS A 122 -34.06 18.41 26.86
N GLU A 123 -33.11 17.60 26.40
CA GLU A 123 -32.15 16.81 27.20
C GLU A 123 -31.50 15.73 26.31
N TRP A 124 -30.34 16.04 25.73
CA TRP A 124 -29.43 15.03 25.18
C TRP A 124 -28.04 15.27 25.75
N HIS A 125 -27.86 14.94 27.02
CA HIS A 125 -26.55 14.71 27.60
C HIS A 125 -26.59 13.43 28.44
N ARG A 126 -25.66 12.52 28.11
CA ARG A 126 -25.30 11.30 28.86
C ARG A 126 -26.43 10.26 28.99
N PHE A 127 -26.25 9.11 28.35
CA PHE A 127 -25.71 7.95 29.07
C PHE A 127 -25.20 6.91 28.08
N ASP A 128 -24.14 6.28 28.52
CA ASP A 128 -23.27 5.33 27.85
C ASP A 128 -23.53 3.94 28.47
N ARG A 129 -23.15 2.89 27.73
CA ARG A 129 -22.93 1.49 28.17
C ARG A 129 -24.07 0.44 28.19
N TYR A 130 -23.78 -0.62 27.42
CA TYR A 130 -23.82 -2.08 27.71
C TYR A 130 -25.14 -2.77 28.11
N LEU A 131 -25.49 -3.81 27.33
CA LEU A 131 -25.70 -5.23 27.71
C LEU A 131 -26.41 -5.93 26.52
N ILE A 132 -25.73 -6.77 25.73
CA ILE A 132 -25.70 -8.25 25.84
C ILE A 132 -26.98 -8.89 26.39
N GLY A 133 -27.68 -9.60 25.50
CA GLY A 133 -28.35 -10.88 25.75
C GLY A 133 -29.75 -10.83 26.37
N SER A 134 -30.76 -11.26 25.61
CA SER A 134 -31.73 -12.28 26.06
C SER A 134 -32.57 -12.78 24.88
N CYS A 135 -32.77 -14.09 24.89
CA CYS A 135 -33.56 -14.91 23.99
C CYS A 135 -35.01 -14.95 24.49
N GLU A 136 -35.99 -14.87 23.58
CA GLU A 136 -37.35 -15.41 23.70
C GLU A 136 -37.96 -15.40 22.29
N ARG A 137 -37.98 -16.53 21.58
CA ARG A 137 -39.09 -17.50 21.43
C ARG A 137 -40.40 -16.86 20.91
N GLU A 138 -40.66 -17.04 19.62
CA GLU A 138 -42.01 -17.31 19.13
C GLU A 138 -41.98 -18.57 18.27
N THR A 139 -42.82 -19.51 18.68
CA THR A 139 -43.10 -20.80 18.08
C THR A 139 -44.25 -20.65 17.10
N GLU A 140 -44.08 -21.05 15.84
CA GLU A 140 -45.20 -21.57 15.05
C GLU A 140 -44.73 -22.86 14.38
N GLY A 141 -45.41 -23.94 14.72
CA GLY A 141 -45.20 -25.28 14.21
C GLY A 141 -45.97 -25.51 12.92
N SER A 142 -45.41 -26.39 12.10
CA SER A 142 -46.15 -27.28 11.22
C SER A 142 -45.34 -28.56 11.06
N GLU A 143 -45.83 -29.61 11.71
CA GLU A 143 -45.65 -31.05 11.43
C GLU A 143 -46.02 -31.31 9.95
N ASP A 144 -45.55 -32.26 9.15
CA ASP A 144 -44.75 -33.50 9.24
C ASP A 144 -44.60 -34.01 7.75
N PRO A 145 -43.97 -35.16 7.40
CA PRO A 145 -43.12 -36.07 8.16
C PRO A 145 -41.79 -36.44 7.45
N GLU A 146 -40.99 -37.17 8.22
CA GLU A 146 -39.73 -37.86 7.94
C GLU A 146 -39.74 -38.80 6.72
N GLU A 147 -38.63 -38.80 5.96
CA GLU A 147 -38.02 -40.04 5.46
C GLU A 147 -36.51 -39.97 5.72
N GLY A 148 -36.04 -40.79 6.66
CA GLY A 148 -34.63 -41.00 6.94
C GLY A 148 -34.02 -42.03 6.00
N ILE A 149 -32.85 -41.71 5.44
CA ILE A 149 -31.91 -42.73 4.95
C ILE A 149 -30.51 -42.38 5.43
N VAL A 150 -30.05 -43.20 6.37
CA VAL A 150 -28.66 -43.41 6.74
C VAL A 150 -27.96 -44.18 5.62
N THR A 151 -26.85 -43.67 5.07
CA THR A 151 -25.78 -44.56 4.57
C THR A 151 -24.40 -43.94 4.71
N SER A 152 -23.50 -44.84 5.07
CA SER A 152 -22.08 -44.76 5.41
C SER A 152 -21.13 -44.28 4.31
N ARG A 153 -19.96 -43.87 4.79
CA ARG A 153 -18.64 -43.87 4.12
C ARG A 153 -18.51 -44.96 3.04
N GLU A 154 -18.03 -44.56 1.87
CA GLU A 154 -17.10 -45.37 1.08
C GLU A 154 -16.25 -44.48 0.17
N GLY A 155 -14.96 -44.80 0.08
CA GLY A 155 -13.96 -43.99 -0.58
C GLY A 155 -13.95 -44.18 -2.09
N TRP A 156 -13.48 -43.15 -2.80
CA TRP A 156 -13.11 -43.26 -4.20
C TRP A 156 -11.70 -42.72 -4.43
N LYS A 157 -10.82 -43.64 -4.79
CA LYS A 157 -9.49 -43.38 -5.37
C LYS A 157 -9.70 -42.96 -6.83
N GLY A 158 -9.36 -41.71 -7.15
CA GLY A 158 -9.31 -41.17 -8.52
C GLY A 158 -7.92 -40.63 -8.84
N LYS A 159 -7.34 -41.10 -9.95
CA LYS A 159 -5.93 -41.01 -10.33
C LYS A 159 -5.48 -39.63 -10.83
N GLY A 160 -4.27 -39.23 -10.42
CA GLY A 160 -3.16 -38.76 -11.26
C GLY A 160 -3.36 -37.58 -12.23
N GLY A 161 -2.83 -36.41 -11.86
CA GLY A 161 -2.49 -35.28 -12.74
C GLY A 161 -1.43 -34.39 -12.06
N PRO A 162 -0.53 -33.72 -12.80
CA PRO A 162 0.83 -33.41 -12.33
C PRO A 162 0.87 -32.32 -11.26
N LYS A 163 1.55 -32.62 -10.15
CA LYS A 163 1.91 -31.65 -9.11
C LYS A 163 2.99 -30.70 -9.65
N SER A 164 2.64 -29.42 -9.81
CA SER A 164 3.62 -28.33 -9.82
C SER A 164 3.19 -27.27 -8.81
N SER A 165 3.39 -27.57 -7.53
CA SER A 165 3.40 -26.59 -6.47
C SER A 165 4.58 -26.95 -5.57
N GLN A 166 5.68 -26.21 -5.73
CA GLN A 166 6.77 -26.20 -4.76
C GLN A 166 6.19 -25.69 -3.44
N THR A 167 5.80 -26.61 -2.57
CA THR A 167 5.66 -26.37 -1.14
C THR A 167 7.09 -26.29 -0.60
N TYR A 168 7.45 -25.12 -0.08
CA TYR A 168 8.68 -24.97 0.69
C TYR A 168 8.43 -25.64 2.04
N ASP A 169 9.13 -26.73 2.32
CA ASP A 169 9.07 -27.40 3.63
C ASP A 169 9.65 -26.48 4.70
N ASP A 170 8.82 -26.12 5.69
CA ASP A 170 9.14 -25.22 6.82
C ASP A 170 9.97 -25.92 7.93
N GLU A 171 10.34 -27.19 7.76
CA GLU A 171 10.99 -27.99 8.82
C GLU A 171 12.48 -27.65 9.07
N SER A 172 13.16 -26.97 8.14
CA SER A 172 14.59 -26.64 8.32
C SER A 172 14.87 -25.43 9.23
N ALA A 173 13.83 -24.71 9.67
CA ALA A 173 13.99 -23.50 10.49
C ALA A 173 14.26 -23.79 11.98
N GLN A 174 13.96 -25.00 12.46
CA GLN A 174 14.08 -25.34 13.90
C GLN A 174 15.48 -25.77 14.33
N SER A 175 16.37 -26.15 13.40
CA SER A 175 17.69 -26.70 13.73
C SER A 175 18.78 -25.66 14.07
N TRP A 176 18.50 -24.36 13.92
CA TRP A 176 19.50 -23.29 14.11
C TRP A 176 19.50 -22.68 15.51
N ARG A 177 18.63 -23.15 16.42
CA ARG A 177 18.56 -22.62 17.79
C ARG A 177 19.50 -23.40 18.72
N LYS A 178 20.66 -22.80 19.09
CA LYS A 178 21.07 -22.54 20.50
C LYS A 178 22.55 -22.24 20.80
N GLU A 179 23.49 -22.13 19.85
CA GLU A 179 24.91 -22.01 20.23
C GLU A 179 25.71 -20.82 19.66
N ILE A 180 25.07 -19.83 19.04
CA ILE A 180 25.79 -18.64 18.56
C ILE A 180 25.14 -17.39 19.14
N ILE A 181 25.96 -16.57 19.82
CA ILE A 181 25.60 -15.20 20.21
C ILE A 181 25.54 -14.39 18.90
N GLU A 182 24.34 -14.33 18.30
CA GLU A 182 24.12 -13.72 16.99
C GLU A 182 23.88 -12.21 17.14
N THR A 183 24.84 -11.38 16.69
CA THR A 183 24.75 -9.91 16.71
C THR A 183 23.99 -9.40 15.47
N PHE A 184 23.07 -8.46 15.65
CA PHE A 184 22.35 -7.77 14.57
C PHE A 184 22.77 -6.30 14.52
N ALA A 185 23.26 -5.83 13.38
CA ALA A 185 23.62 -4.43 13.22
C ALA A 185 22.45 -3.62 12.65
N CYS A 186 21.98 -2.61 13.37
CA CYS A 186 21.03 -1.62 12.84
C CYS A 186 21.71 -0.24 12.74
N PHE A 187 21.72 0.36 11.54
CA PHE A 187 22.37 1.65 11.27
C PHE A 187 21.43 2.73 10.70
N SER A 188 21.60 3.98 11.13
CA SER A 188 20.81 5.14 10.70
C SER A 188 21.67 6.41 10.52
N LEU A 189 21.10 7.38 9.79
CA LEU A 189 21.48 8.80 9.74
C LEU A 189 20.17 9.60 9.93
N PHE A 190 20.14 10.63 10.79
CA PHE A 190 18.89 11.04 11.47
C PHE A 190 17.97 12.06 10.77
N ASN A 191 16.71 11.67 10.57
CA ASN A 191 15.50 12.53 10.62
C ASN A 191 14.43 11.80 11.46
N LYS A 192 13.52 12.52 12.11
CA LYS A 192 12.51 12.01 13.07
C LYS A 192 11.63 10.85 12.54
N PHE A 193 11.53 10.65 11.22
CA PHE A 193 10.79 9.53 10.61
C PHE A 193 11.63 8.26 10.46
N VAL A 194 12.91 8.37 10.11
CA VAL A 194 13.84 7.25 9.92
C VAL A 194 14.22 6.63 11.26
N ALA A 195 14.28 7.44 12.32
CA ALA A 195 14.56 7.03 13.68
C ALA A 195 13.67 5.88 14.22
N LYS A 196 12.46 5.70 13.67
CA LYS A 196 11.50 4.70 14.17
C LYS A 196 11.73 3.28 13.63
N PHE A 197 12.30 3.13 12.43
CA PHE A 197 12.41 1.82 11.79
C PHE A 197 13.47 0.95 12.46
N TRP A 198 14.66 1.50 12.65
CA TRP A 198 15.77 0.75 13.23
C TRP A 198 15.57 0.44 14.72
N GLN A 199 14.91 1.34 15.48
CA GLN A 199 14.45 1.04 16.85
C GLN A 199 13.45 -0.12 16.87
N SER A 200 12.50 -0.15 15.92
CA SER A 200 11.53 -1.24 15.82
C SER A 200 12.23 -2.56 15.50
N TRP A 201 13.18 -2.58 14.57
CA TRP A 201 13.98 -3.77 14.28
C TRP A 201 14.74 -4.27 15.51
N ALA A 202 15.41 -3.36 16.24
CA ALA A 202 16.12 -3.72 17.46
C ALA A 202 15.22 -4.41 18.48
N MET A 203 14.02 -3.85 18.73
CA MET A 203 13.05 -4.45 19.64
C MET A 203 12.49 -5.79 19.11
N ILE A 204 12.32 -5.95 17.80
CA ILE A 204 11.83 -7.21 17.19
C ILE A 204 12.86 -8.33 17.34
N PHE A 205 14.14 -8.05 17.04
CA PHE A 205 15.22 -9.02 17.18
C PHE A 205 15.45 -9.36 18.65
N ALA A 206 15.52 -8.37 19.54
CA ALA A 206 15.70 -8.58 20.97
C ALA A 206 14.56 -9.40 21.61
N ALA A 207 13.31 -9.22 21.15
CA ALA A 207 12.17 -10.02 21.59
C ALA A 207 12.32 -11.52 21.27
N SER A 208 13.19 -11.87 20.32
CA SER A 208 13.51 -13.24 19.93
C SER A 208 14.87 -13.69 20.43
N GLU A 209 15.38 -13.01 21.48
CA GLU A 209 16.62 -13.34 22.20
C GLU A 209 17.92 -13.13 21.38
N TYR A 210 17.84 -12.40 20.27
CA TYR A 210 19.02 -12.00 19.50
C TYR A 210 19.74 -10.81 20.14
N THR A 211 21.08 -10.82 20.11
CA THR A 211 21.86 -9.64 20.50
C THR A 211 21.84 -8.60 19.38
N VAL A 212 21.62 -7.34 19.71
CA VAL A 212 21.49 -6.25 18.72
C VAL A 212 22.53 -5.19 19.04
N SER A 213 23.37 -4.90 18.05
CA SER A 213 24.29 -3.77 18.06
C SER A 213 23.73 -2.63 17.24
N LEU A 214 23.71 -1.44 17.84
CA LEU A 214 23.21 -0.22 17.25
C LEU A 214 24.36 0.71 16.87
N TYR A 215 24.33 1.22 15.65
CA TYR A 215 25.31 2.20 15.18
C TYR A 215 24.59 3.38 14.52
N ASP A 216 25.13 4.58 14.64
CA ASP A 216 24.74 5.78 13.89
C ASP A 216 26.00 6.64 13.80
N VAL A 217 26.22 7.38 12.70
CA VAL A 217 27.43 8.20 12.57
C VAL A 217 27.49 9.27 13.68
N ILE A 218 26.32 9.65 14.19
CA ILE A 218 26.16 10.55 15.33
C ILE A 218 25.80 9.68 16.54
N GLY A 219 26.79 9.37 17.37
CA GLY A 219 26.62 8.49 18.54
C GLY A 219 25.52 8.92 19.51
N GLU A 220 25.23 10.22 19.62
CA GLU A 220 24.11 10.73 20.44
C GLU A 220 22.73 10.21 19.98
N ASN A 221 22.57 9.91 18.69
CA ASN A 221 21.32 9.36 18.18
C ASN A 221 21.07 7.96 18.74
N VAL A 222 22.13 7.17 18.93
CA VAL A 222 22.04 5.87 19.59
C VAL A 222 21.69 6.02 21.06
N ASP A 223 22.27 6.99 21.75
CA ASP A 223 21.94 7.22 23.17
C ASP A 223 20.46 7.62 23.34
N LYS A 224 19.97 8.53 22.49
CA LYS A 224 18.55 8.93 22.46
C LYS A 224 17.64 7.75 22.09
N ALA A 225 18.07 6.89 21.16
CA ALA A 225 17.31 5.71 20.76
C ALA A 225 17.24 4.67 21.88
N LEU A 226 18.32 4.41 22.62
CA LEU A 226 18.33 3.48 23.74
C LEU A 226 17.35 3.92 24.84
N VAL A 227 17.36 5.19 25.23
CA VAL A 227 16.37 5.76 26.17
C VAL A 227 14.94 5.55 25.66
N SER A 228 14.72 5.80 24.36
CA SER A 228 13.41 5.63 23.75
C SER A 228 12.97 4.16 23.66
N ILE A 229 13.89 3.24 23.36
CA ILE A 229 13.64 1.80 23.28
C ILE A 229 13.28 1.26 24.66
N GLU A 230 14.05 1.62 25.70
CA GLU A 230 13.79 1.18 27.07
C GLU A 230 12.38 1.61 27.54
N SER A 231 12.03 2.88 27.28
CA SER A 231 10.70 3.42 27.60
C SER A 231 9.58 2.71 26.83
N GLN A 232 9.79 2.42 25.53
CA GLN A 232 8.82 1.70 24.71
C GLN A 232 8.63 0.26 25.18
N LEU A 233 9.71 -0.47 25.48
CA LEU A 233 9.64 -1.84 25.99
C LEU A 233 8.88 -1.91 27.32
N LYS A 234 9.17 -1.01 28.27
CA LYS A 234 8.42 -0.91 29.55
C LYS A 234 6.93 -0.65 29.34
N ASN A 235 6.59 0.24 28.42
CA ASN A 235 5.19 0.57 28.11
C ASN A 235 4.47 -0.63 27.46
N LEU A 236 5.12 -1.32 26.52
CA LEU A 236 4.59 -2.52 25.89
C LEU A 236 4.38 -3.64 26.90
N GLU A 237 5.32 -3.86 27.82
CA GLU A 237 5.20 -4.84 28.91
C GLU A 237 4.02 -4.49 29.84
N ALA A 238 3.93 -3.24 30.30
CA ALA A 238 2.83 -2.79 31.15
C ALA A 238 1.44 -2.95 30.52
N LYS A 239 1.37 -2.88 29.18
CA LYS A 239 0.12 -3.08 28.42
C LYS A 239 -0.12 -4.54 28.01
N GLY A 240 0.78 -5.48 28.33
CA GLY A 240 0.70 -6.87 27.86
C GLY A 240 0.86 -7.02 26.34
N LEU A 241 1.57 -6.09 25.70
CA LEU A 241 1.78 -5.98 24.26
C LEU A 241 3.23 -6.32 23.84
N LEU A 242 4.07 -6.69 24.81
CA LEU A 242 5.45 -7.06 24.56
C LEU A 242 5.52 -8.35 23.72
N ARG A 243 6.36 -8.35 22.68
CA ARG A 243 6.68 -9.55 21.88
C ARG A 243 7.65 -10.45 22.65
N GLY A 244 7.64 -11.75 22.35
CA GLY A 244 8.58 -12.71 22.94
C GLY A 244 8.14 -13.23 24.31
N GLN A 245 9.02 -14.02 24.94
CA GLN A 245 8.78 -14.63 26.25
C GLN A 245 9.64 -14.02 27.37
N ILE A 246 10.66 -13.24 27.01
CA ILE A 246 11.54 -12.56 27.96
C ILE A 246 11.05 -11.16 28.30
N SER A 247 11.33 -10.70 29.53
CA SER A 247 10.90 -9.40 30.05
C SER A 247 11.49 -8.22 29.26
N ALA A 248 10.87 -7.04 29.39
CA ALA A 248 11.36 -5.80 28.78
C ALA A 248 12.81 -5.49 29.18
N LYS A 249 13.17 -5.75 30.44
CA LYS A 249 14.52 -5.56 30.96
C LYS A 249 15.53 -6.51 30.29
N GLN A 250 15.15 -7.77 30.09
CA GLN A 250 16.00 -8.75 29.40
C GLN A 250 16.17 -8.40 27.91
N GLN A 251 15.09 -7.99 27.23
CA GLN A 251 15.17 -7.53 25.84
C GLN A 251 16.08 -6.31 25.70
N PHE A 252 15.95 -5.33 26.58
CA PHE A 252 16.81 -4.15 26.54
C PHE A 252 18.28 -4.48 26.79
N ALA A 253 18.58 -5.44 27.67
CA ALA A 253 19.95 -5.88 27.94
C ALA A 253 20.65 -6.53 26.72
N LEU A 254 19.88 -6.99 25.72
CA LEU A 254 20.41 -7.52 24.47
C LEU A 254 20.75 -6.42 23.45
N ILE A 255 20.36 -5.18 23.70
CA ILE A 255 20.53 -4.05 22.78
C ILE A 255 21.68 -3.16 23.29
N SER A 256 22.74 -3.04 22.50
CA SER A 256 23.93 -2.27 22.86
C SER A 256 24.31 -1.27 21.76
N LYS A 257 25.13 -0.28 22.12
CA LYS A 257 25.69 0.71 21.21
C LYS A 257 27.07 0.24 20.73
N ALA A 258 27.30 0.27 19.42
CA ALA A 258 28.63 0.20 18.83
C ALA A 258 29.20 1.60 18.60
N ASN A 259 30.50 1.74 18.83
CA ASN A 259 31.22 3.00 18.65
C ASN A 259 31.66 3.21 17.19
N THR A 260 31.91 2.12 16.47
CA THR A 260 32.27 2.15 15.05
C THR A 260 31.42 1.20 14.24
N LEU A 261 31.36 1.41 12.92
CA LEU A 261 30.68 0.49 12.01
C LEU A 261 31.29 -0.92 12.09
N LYS A 262 32.62 -1.00 12.24
CA LYS A 262 33.33 -2.27 12.36
C LYS A 262 32.96 -3.06 13.61
N ASP A 263 32.87 -2.38 14.75
CA ASP A 263 32.42 -3.02 16.00
C ASP A 263 30.98 -3.53 15.85
N CYS A 264 30.14 -2.79 15.14
CA CYS A 264 28.74 -3.16 14.91
C CYS A 264 28.60 -4.45 14.07
N LEU A 265 29.51 -4.69 13.14
CA LEU A 265 29.52 -5.87 12.27
C LEU A 265 30.22 -7.08 12.89
N HIS A 266 30.90 -6.91 14.03
CA HIS A 266 31.65 -8.00 14.66
C HIS A 266 30.72 -9.17 15.05
N ASN A 267 30.97 -10.35 14.48
CA ASN A 267 30.15 -11.56 14.60
C ASN A 267 28.68 -11.39 14.16
N ALA A 268 28.38 -10.37 13.35
CA ALA A 268 27.03 -10.18 12.86
C ALA A 268 26.69 -11.20 11.76
N ILE A 269 25.53 -11.86 11.87
CA ILE A 269 25.01 -12.75 10.82
C ILE A 269 24.09 -12.01 9.84
N HIS A 270 23.57 -10.85 10.26
CA HIS A 270 22.65 -10.03 9.50
C HIS A 270 22.82 -8.55 9.87
N VAL A 271 22.93 -7.71 8.85
CA VAL A 271 22.98 -6.25 8.97
C VAL A 271 21.70 -5.70 8.35
N GLN A 272 20.97 -4.86 9.10
CA GLN A 272 19.79 -4.16 8.63
C GLN A 272 20.08 -2.66 8.48
N GLU A 273 20.36 -2.24 7.26
CA GLU A 273 20.57 -0.84 6.90
C GLU A 273 19.23 -0.07 6.93
N CYS A 274 19.21 1.04 7.67
CA CYS A 274 18.04 1.88 7.91
C CYS A 274 18.35 3.38 7.76
N VAL A 275 19.30 3.77 6.90
CA VAL A 275 19.56 5.16 6.52
C VAL A 275 18.46 5.71 5.62
N PHE A 276 18.58 7.00 5.30
CA PHE A 276 17.65 7.70 4.41
C PHE A 276 17.42 6.99 3.09
N GLU A 277 16.25 7.24 2.52
CA GLU A 277 15.86 6.81 1.18
C GLU A 277 16.55 7.67 0.11
N ASP A 278 17.89 7.62 0.09
CA ASP A 278 18.77 8.27 -0.87
C ASP A 278 19.72 7.23 -1.47
N LEU A 279 19.74 7.12 -2.81
CA LEU A 279 20.49 6.08 -3.51
C LEU A 279 22.00 6.25 -3.34
N GLU A 280 22.53 7.47 -3.43
CA GLU A 280 23.96 7.71 -3.35
C GLU A 280 24.48 7.47 -1.92
N LEU A 281 23.70 7.87 -0.93
CA LEU A 281 23.99 7.56 0.46
C LEU A 281 23.98 6.05 0.72
N LYS A 282 22.97 5.32 0.24
CA LYS A 282 22.92 3.86 0.38
C LYS A 282 24.09 3.20 -0.32
N ARG A 283 24.46 3.62 -1.54
CA ARG A 283 25.66 3.13 -2.23
C ARG A 283 26.91 3.32 -1.39
N LYS A 284 27.10 4.51 -0.81
CA LYS A 284 28.23 4.81 0.07
C LYS A 284 28.25 3.88 1.29
N VAL A 285 27.12 3.76 2.00
CA VAL A 285 27.01 2.91 3.20
C VAL A 285 27.24 1.44 2.86
N PHE A 286 26.64 0.93 1.79
CA PHE A 286 26.83 -0.45 1.35
C PHE A 286 28.27 -0.74 0.94
N LYS A 287 28.99 0.23 0.36
CA LYS A 287 30.42 0.09 0.07
C LYS A 287 31.26 0.01 1.36
N GLU A 288 30.98 0.86 2.35
CA GLU A 288 31.64 0.79 3.67
C GLU A 288 31.35 -0.53 4.39
N LEU A 289 30.11 -1.03 4.31
CA LEU A 289 29.73 -2.35 4.81
C LEU A 289 30.49 -3.46 4.08
N ASP A 290 30.58 -3.40 2.76
CA ASP A 290 31.23 -4.39 1.91
C ASP A 290 32.73 -4.54 2.16
N GLU A 291 33.41 -3.45 2.56
CA GLU A 291 34.83 -3.47 2.93
C GLU A 291 35.10 -4.19 4.27
N ILE A 292 34.08 -4.29 5.14
CA ILE A 292 34.21 -4.80 6.52
C ILE A 292 33.50 -6.15 6.70
N ALA A 293 32.48 -6.43 5.90
CA ALA A 293 31.66 -7.62 5.95
C ALA A 293 32.50 -8.91 5.80
N SER A 294 32.13 -9.94 6.57
CA SER A 294 32.58 -11.30 6.32
C SER A 294 31.84 -11.90 5.11
N ASP A 295 32.31 -13.03 4.60
CA ASP A 295 31.64 -13.75 3.50
C ASP A 295 30.32 -14.42 3.93
N ASP A 296 29.96 -14.36 5.22
CA ASP A 296 28.78 -15.03 5.80
C ASP A 296 27.63 -14.10 6.23
N VAL A 297 27.89 -12.80 6.39
CA VAL A 297 26.89 -11.83 6.86
C VAL A 297 25.91 -11.45 5.75
N VAL A 298 24.62 -11.38 6.05
CA VAL A 298 23.62 -10.85 5.12
C VAL A 298 23.61 -9.32 5.19
N LEU A 299 23.69 -8.65 4.03
CA LEU A 299 23.63 -7.19 3.92
C LEU A 299 22.22 -6.77 3.47
N CYS A 300 21.34 -6.43 4.41
CA CYS A 300 19.93 -6.19 4.14
C CYS A 300 19.58 -4.69 4.20
N SER A 301 18.95 -4.15 3.15
CA SER A 301 18.40 -2.78 3.17
C SER A 301 16.93 -2.74 3.58
N SER A 302 16.53 -1.72 4.35
CA SER A 302 15.13 -1.42 4.67
C SER A 302 14.44 -0.53 3.62
N THR A 303 15.08 -0.28 2.46
CA THR A 303 14.51 0.60 1.43
C THR A 303 13.11 0.19 1.00
N SER A 304 12.29 1.16 0.61
CA SER A 304 10.87 0.98 0.24
C SER A 304 10.63 0.96 -1.27
N CYS A 305 11.53 1.59 -2.04
CA CYS A 305 11.39 1.77 -3.48
C CYS A 305 12.69 1.57 -4.27
N ILE A 306 13.86 1.67 -3.64
CA ILE A 306 15.15 1.57 -4.35
C ILE A 306 15.40 0.10 -4.68
N LEU A 307 15.61 -0.18 -5.96
CA LEU A 307 15.86 -1.54 -6.43
C LEU A 307 17.21 -2.05 -5.91
N PRO A 308 17.29 -3.30 -5.39
CA PRO A 308 18.55 -3.88 -4.93
C PRO A 308 19.67 -3.77 -5.96
N SER A 309 19.37 -3.99 -7.25
CA SER A 309 20.37 -3.87 -8.32
C SER A 309 21.05 -2.50 -8.45
N LEU A 310 20.48 -1.43 -7.90
CA LEU A 310 21.03 -0.08 -8.02
C LEU A 310 22.14 0.22 -7.00
N PHE A 311 22.17 -0.46 -5.85
CA PHE A 311 23.18 -0.25 -4.81
C PHE A 311 24.11 -1.46 -4.62
N GLN A 312 23.76 -2.62 -5.16
CA GLN A 312 24.49 -3.88 -4.97
C GLN A 312 25.48 -4.23 -6.09
N SER A 313 25.36 -3.64 -7.30
CA SER A 313 26.03 -4.16 -8.51
C SER A 313 27.56 -4.24 -8.40
N ASP A 314 28.15 -3.30 -7.67
CA ASP A 314 29.59 -3.04 -7.64
C ASP A 314 30.25 -3.54 -6.34
N LEU A 315 29.50 -4.22 -5.47
CA LEU A 315 30.00 -4.77 -4.20
C LEU A 315 30.74 -6.10 -4.42
N LYS A 316 31.81 -6.33 -3.64
CA LYS A 316 32.50 -7.62 -3.52
C LYS A 316 31.52 -8.71 -3.04
N HIS A 317 30.82 -8.45 -1.96
CA HIS A 317 29.84 -9.32 -1.31
C HIS A 317 28.42 -9.11 -1.90
N ARG A 318 28.32 -8.70 -3.17
CA ARG A 318 27.01 -8.48 -3.82
C ARG A 318 26.07 -9.68 -3.71
N ARG A 319 26.59 -10.91 -3.64
CA ARG A 319 25.76 -12.11 -3.49
C ARG A 319 25.01 -12.19 -2.16
N GLN A 320 25.53 -11.53 -1.12
CA GLN A 320 24.98 -11.46 0.25
C GLN A 320 24.00 -10.31 0.47
N ALA A 321 23.85 -9.42 -0.52
CA ALA A 321 22.98 -8.25 -0.39
C ALA A 321 21.54 -8.54 -0.84
N ILE A 322 20.59 -7.99 -0.08
CA ILE A 322 19.15 -8.18 -0.27
C ILE A 322 18.38 -6.97 0.27
N VAL A 323 17.11 -6.84 -0.09
CA VAL A 323 16.19 -5.90 0.58
C VAL A 323 15.23 -6.69 1.46
N GLY A 324 15.01 -6.19 2.67
CA GLY A 324 13.98 -6.63 3.61
C GLY A 324 13.17 -5.41 4.01
N HIS A 325 12.16 -5.07 3.22
CA HIS A 325 11.34 -3.87 3.38
C HIS A 325 10.20 -4.12 4.39
N PRO A 326 10.24 -3.52 5.59
CA PRO A 326 9.15 -3.63 6.55
C PRO A 326 8.05 -2.60 6.26
N VAL A 327 6.84 -2.87 6.76
CA VAL A 327 5.74 -1.88 6.73
C VAL A 327 5.66 -1.13 8.06
N ASN A 328 5.49 0.20 8.01
CA ASN A 328 5.44 1.05 9.20
C ASN A 328 4.06 1.00 9.90
N PRO A 329 3.97 0.74 11.22
CA PRO A 329 5.05 0.44 12.17
C PRO A 329 5.47 -1.04 12.19
N PRO A 330 6.78 -1.37 12.05
CA PRO A 330 7.23 -2.76 11.89
C PRO A 330 6.98 -3.66 13.11
N TYR A 331 6.97 -3.07 14.31
CA TYR A 331 6.71 -3.82 15.54
C TYR A 331 5.31 -4.45 15.55
N THR A 332 4.35 -3.80 14.88
CA THR A 332 2.93 -4.16 14.86
C THR A 332 2.51 -4.83 13.54
N ILE A 333 3.00 -4.33 12.40
CA ILE A 333 2.68 -4.86 11.08
C ILE A 333 3.75 -5.90 10.71
N PRO A 334 3.40 -7.20 10.62
CA PRO A 334 4.39 -8.25 10.47
C PRO A 334 4.96 -8.38 9.04
N LEU A 335 4.32 -7.79 8.03
CA LEU A 335 4.75 -7.96 6.64
C LEU A 335 6.16 -7.41 6.41
N VAL A 336 7.00 -8.23 5.77
CA VAL A 336 8.32 -7.84 5.27
C VAL A 336 8.48 -8.32 3.83
N GLU A 337 8.77 -7.42 2.90
CA GLU A 337 9.06 -7.81 1.51
C GLU A 337 10.54 -8.13 1.36
N VAL A 338 10.85 -9.40 1.08
CA VAL A 338 12.19 -9.90 0.80
C VAL A 338 12.42 -9.81 -0.71
N VAL A 339 13.27 -8.88 -1.13
CA VAL A 339 13.50 -8.57 -2.55
C VAL A 339 14.94 -8.89 -2.94
N PRO A 340 15.18 -10.05 -3.58
CA PRO A 340 16.46 -10.35 -4.21
C PRO A 340 16.58 -9.61 -5.54
N ASN A 341 17.81 -9.56 -6.05
CA ASN A 341 18.06 -9.32 -7.47
C ASN A 341 18.76 -10.54 -8.10
N LYS A 342 19.14 -10.43 -9.37
CA LYS A 342 19.78 -11.51 -10.14
C LYS A 342 21.14 -11.98 -9.62
N TYR A 343 21.77 -11.21 -8.72
CA TYR A 343 23.07 -11.54 -8.12
C TYR A 343 22.94 -12.15 -6.72
N THR A 344 21.82 -11.91 -6.03
CA THR A 344 21.59 -12.42 -4.66
C THR A 344 21.51 -13.94 -4.69
N ASP A 345 22.31 -14.61 -3.85
CA ASP A 345 22.31 -16.07 -3.78
C ASP A 345 21.00 -16.57 -3.15
N GLU A 346 20.49 -17.72 -3.63
CA GLU A 346 19.24 -18.30 -3.12
C GLU A 346 19.30 -18.62 -1.62
N GLU A 347 20.48 -18.97 -1.11
CA GLU A 347 20.68 -19.26 0.31
C GLU A 347 20.51 -18.00 1.18
N VAL A 348 20.92 -16.83 0.69
CA VAL A 348 20.69 -15.55 1.37
C VAL A 348 19.19 -15.28 1.45
N VAL A 349 18.44 -15.54 0.39
CA VAL A 349 16.97 -15.41 0.38
C VAL A 349 16.32 -16.33 1.42
N LYS A 350 16.76 -17.59 1.49
CA LYS A 350 16.26 -18.58 2.46
C LYS A 350 16.58 -18.16 3.89
N ARG A 351 17.84 -17.79 4.18
CA ARG A 351 18.28 -17.33 5.51
C ARG A 351 17.51 -16.09 5.95
N THR A 352 17.37 -15.08 5.09
CA THR A 352 16.60 -13.86 5.40
C THR A 352 15.12 -14.15 5.65
N ARG A 353 14.49 -15.01 4.83
CA ARG A 353 13.11 -15.44 5.06
C ARG A 353 12.98 -16.18 6.40
N ALA A 354 13.84 -17.15 6.67
CA ALA A 354 13.81 -17.93 7.90
C ALA A 354 13.99 -17.04 9.13
N LEU A 355 14.95 -16.10 9.08
CA LEU A 355 15.20 -15.12 10.13
C LEU A 355 13.95 -14.26 10.41
N PHE A 356 13.36 -13.66 9.37
CA PHE A 356 12.17 -12.83 9.56
C PHE A 356 10.97 -13.63 10.11
N THR A 357 10.78 -14.87 9.65
CA THR A 357 9.78 -15.78 10.25
C THR A 357 10.09 -16.07 11.72
N ALA A 358 11.36 -16.36 12.06
CA ALA A 358 11.79 -16.70 13.42
C ALA A 358 11.54 -15.57 14.43
N VAL A 359 11.66 -14.31 13.99
CA VAL A 359 11.34 -13.15 14.83
C VAL A 359 9.85 -12.79 14.87
N GLY A 360 8.99 -13.58 14.22
CA GLY A 360 7.54 -13.40 14.19
C GLY A 360 7.05 -12.37 13.17
N GLN A 361 7.88 -11.99 12.20
CA GLN A 361 7.43 -11.28 10.99
C GLN A 361 6.86 -12.29 9.98
N LYS A 362 6.19 -11.79 8.93
CA LYS A 362 5.59 -12.57 7.84
C LYS A 362 6.27 -12.19 6.51
N PRO A 363 7.41 -12.81 6.17
CA PRO A 363 8.16 -12.47 4.98
C PRO A 363 7.49 -12.96 3.69
N VAL A 364 7.44 -12.09 2.67
CA VAL A 364 7.04 -12.45 1.31
C VAL A 364 8.23 -12.28 0.38
N VAL A 365 8.56 -13.34 -0.37
CA VAL A 365 9.73 -13.33 -1.26
C VAL A 365 9.29 -12.93 -2.66
N LEU A 366 9.87 -11.85 -3.19
CA LEU A 366 9.66 -11.44 -4.56
C LEU A 366 10.52 -12.30 -5.49
N LYS A 367 9.92 -12.78 -6.58
CA LYS A 367 10.67 -13.51 -7.62
C LYS A 367 11.57 -12.60 -8.45
N LYS A 368 11.25 -11.30 -8.49
CA LYS A 368 11.99 -10.30 -9.26
C LYS A 368 11.78 -8.92 -8.63
N GLU A 369 12.84 -8.13 -8.58
CA GLU A 369 12.74 -6.72 -8.21
C GLU A 369 11.86 -5.94 -9.20
N VAL A 370 11.03 -5.06 -8.66
CA VAL A 370 10.16 -4.16 -9.42
C VAL A 370 10.03 -2.85 -8.65
N ASN A 371 9.93 -1.74 -9.38
CA ASN A 371 9.79 -0.43 -8.75
C ASN A 371 8.50 -0.39 -7.89
N GLY A 372 8.66 0.01 -6.62
CA GLY A 372 7.63 0.03 -5.60
C GLY A 372 7.30 -1.34 -4.99
N PHE A 373 8.10 -2.37 -5.26
CA PHE A 373 7.90 -3.74 -4.78
C PHE A 373 6.46 -4.21 -4.97
N ILE A 374 5.79 -4.85 -4.00
CA ILE A 374 4.39 -5.25 -4.14
C ILE A 374 3.48 -4.34 -3.32
N GLY A 375 3.83 -4.06 -2.06
CA GLY A 375 3.04 -3.25 -1.14
C GLY A 375 2.75 -1.87 -1.70
N ASN A 376 3.78 -1.11 -2.09
CA ASN A 376 3.59 0.25 -2.62
C ASN A 376 2.87 0.22 -3.98
N ARG A 377 3.07 -0.80 -4.83
CA ARG A 377 2.34 -0.91 -6.10
C ARG A 377 0.83 -1.07 -5.88
N ILE A 378 0.43 -1.90 -4.92
CA ILE A 378 -0.99 -2.08 -4.57
C ILE A 378 -1.54 -0.78 -3.95
N GLN A 379 -0.80 -0.20 -3.00
CA GLN A 379 -1.20 1.05 -2.36
C GLN A 379 -1.36 2.19 -3.36
N TYR A 380 -0.41 2.36 -4.29
CA TYR A 380 -0.45 3.43 -5.29
C TYR A 380 -1.49 3.20 -6.37
N ALA A 381 -1.88 1.95 -6.65
CA ALA A 381 -3.03 1.69 -7.52
C ALA A 381 -4.33 2.23 -6.90
N ILE A 382 -4.52 2.02 -5.59
CA ILE A 382 -5.67 2.56 -4.84
C ILE A 382 -5.59 4.09 -4.82
N LEU A 383 -4.46 4.65 -4.37
CA LEU A 383 -4.29 6.12 -4.29
C LEU A 383 -4.45 6.79 -5.65
N SER A 384 -3.97 6.18 -6.72
CA SER A 384 -4.09 6.71 -8.08
C SER A 384 -5.54 6.81 -8.52
N GLU A 385 -6.37 5.80 -8.24
CA GLU A 385 -7.77 5.82 -8.64
C GLU A 385 -8.59 6.75 -7.75
N THR A 386 -8.39 6.70 -6.44
CA THR A 386 -9.09 7.60 -5.53
C THR A 386 -8.74 9.06 -5.79
N TYR A 387 -7.49 9.36 -6.16
CA TYR A 387 -7.10 10.71 -6.56
C TYR A 387 -7.91 11.21 -7.75
N ARG A 388 -8.07 10.39 -8.81
CA ARG A 388 -8.88 10.76 -9.99
C ARG A 388 -10.32 11.05 -9.60
N LEU A 389 -10.93 10.15 -8.83
CA LEU A 389 -12.33 10.30 -8.41
C LEU A 389 -12.55 11.55 -7.55
N ILE A 390 -11.58 11.93 -6.71
CA ILE A 390 -11.64 13.16 -5.91
C ILE A 390 -11.43 14.40 -6.78
N GLU A 391 -10.45 14.39 -7.69
CA GLU A 391 -10.16 15.51 -8.58
C GLU A 391 -11.32 15.86 -9.52
N GLU A 392 -12.03 14.82 -9.99
CA GLU A 392 -13.24 14.90 -10.79
C GLU A 392 -14.51 15.14 -9.95
N GLU A 393 -14.37 15.29 -8.63
CA GLU A 393 -15.47 15.57 -7.68
C GLU A 393 -16.57 14.50 -7.71
N VAL A 394 -16.22 13.25 -8.03
CA VAL A 394 -17.13 12.09 -7.99
C VAL A 394 -17.44 11.70 -6.54
N ILE A 395 -16.47 11.88 -5.64
CA ILE A 395 -16.55 11.50 -4.23
C ILE A 395 -15.67 12.40 -3.37
N SER A 396 -16.05 12.62 -2.10
CA SER A 396 -15.26 13.37 -1.12
C SER A 396 -14.09 12.55 -0.57
N VAL A 397 -13.09 13.20 0.03
CA VAL A 397 -11.96 12.50 0.68
C VAL A 397 -12.45 11.65 1.86
N GLU A 398 -13.43 12.18 2.61
CA GLU A 398 -14.03 11.49 3.75
C GLU A 398 -14.76 10.21 3.33
N ASP A 399 -15.55 10.28 2.26
CA ASP A 399 -16.31 9.12 1.78
C ASP A 399 -15.40 8.07 1.15
N VAL A 400 -14.31 8.47 0.47
CA VAL A 400 -13.28 7.52 0.00
C VAL A 400 -12.69 6.75 1.17
N ASP A 401 -12.27 7.44 2.22
CA ASP A 401 -11.72 6.80 3.41
C ASP A 401 -12.75 5.92 4.11
N THR A 402 -14.04 6.28 4.09
CA THR A 402 -15.13 5.46 4.65
C THR A 402 -15.33 4.18 3.85
N VAL A 403 -15.36 4.25 2.51
CA VAL A 403 -15.43 3.07 1.62
C VAL A 403 -14.28 2.09 1.92
N MET A 404 -13.10 2.62 2.25
CA MET A 404 -11.95 1.81 2.60
C MET A 404 -12.02 1.30 4.05
N ALA A 405 -12.13 2.16 5.04
CA ALA A 405 -12.03 1.81 6.47
C ALA A 405 -13.21 0.95 6.94
N ASP A 406 -14.43 1.30 6.53
CA ASP A 406 -15.67 0.65 6.99
C ASP A 406 -16.22 -0.36 5.96
N GLY A 407 -15.61 -0.45 4.78
CA GLY A 407 -15.98 -1.37 3.71
C GLY A 407 -14.89 -2.40 3.39
N PHE A 408 -14.08 -2.12 2.35
CA PHE A 408 -13.13 -3.10 1.81
C PHE A 408 -11.97 -3.44 2.77
N GLY A 409 -11.53 -2.49 3.57
CA GLY A 409 -10.44 -2.64 4.53
C GLY A 409 -10.73 -3.66 5.61
N LEU A 410 -11.99 -3.85 6.02
CA LEU A 410 -12.37 -4.85 7.02
C LEU A 410 -12.06 -6.28 6.56
N ARG A 411 -12.45 -6.64 5.33
CA ARG A 411 -12.10 -7.95 4.76
C ARG A 411 -10.61 -8.07 4.44
N TRP A 412 -9.96 -6.99 3.99
CA TRP A 412 -8.52 -7.01 3.71
C TRP A 412 -7.64 -7.09 4.96
N ALA A 413 -8.18 -6.69 6.11
CA ALA A 413 -7.54 -6.95 7.40
C ALA A 413 -7.51 -8.45 7.73
N LEU A 414 -8.43 -9.25 7.20
CA LEU A 414 -8.53 -10.69 7.46
C LEU A 414 -7.85 -11.52 6.36
N MET A 415 -8.12 -11.23 5.09
CA MET A 415 -7.76 -12.05 3.93
C MET A 415 -7.28 -11.23 2.72
N GLY A 416 -6.64 -11.89 1.76
CA GLY A 416 -6.16 -11.24 0.53
C GLY A 416 -7.28 -10.91 -0.49
N PRO A 417 -6.99 -10.07 -1.51
CA PRO A 417 -7.98 -9.69 -2.53
C PRO A 417 -8.41 -10.87 -3.42
N TRP A 418 -7.51 -11.81 -3.70
CA TRP A 418 -7.83 -13.00 -4.51
C TRP A 418 -8.59 -14.06 -3.72
N GLU A 419 -8.33 -14.19 -2.43
CA GLU A 419 -9.13 -15.03 -1.53
C GLU A 419 -10.54 -14.46 -1.37
N THR A 420 -10.66 -13.15 -1.22
CA THR A 420 -11.95 -12.45 -1.27
C THR A 420 -12.71 -12.76 -2.57
N ALA A 421 -12.04 -12.67 -3.73
CA ALA A 421 -12.65 -13.00 -5.02
C ALA A 421 -13.09 -14.47 -5.09
N HIS A 422 -12.25 -15.39 -4.59
CA HIS A 422 -12.57 -16.81 -4.54
C HIS A 422 -13.82 -17.11 -3.72
N LEU A 423 -13.98 -16.44 -2.56
CA LEU A 423 -15.11 -16.63 -1.64
C LEU A 423 -16.39 -15.90 -2.07
N ASN A 424 -16.29 -14.86 -2.89
CA ASN A 424 -17.45 -14.11 -3.41
C ASN A 424 -18.15 -14.82 -4.59
N ALA A 425 -17.67 -15.99 -4.99
CA ALA A 425 -18.26 -16.85 -6.00
C ALA A 425 -18.03 -18.31 -5.59
N GLN A 426 -18.49 -19.26 -6.41
CA GLN A 426 -18.13 -20.67 -6.28
C GLN A 426 -16.72 -20.91 -6.85
N GLY A 427 -15.75 -20.23 -6.26
CA GLY A 427 -14.35 -20.23 -6.66
C GLY A 427 -14.00 -19.30 -7.83
N MET A 428 -12.71 -19.25 -8.15
CA MET A 428 -12.16 -18.27 -9.11
C MET A 428 -12.68 -18.42 -10.54
N LYS A 429 -13.03 -19.64 -10.97
CA LYS A 429 -13.54 -19.87 -12.33
C LYS A 429 -14.87 -19.15 -12.53
N GLU A 430 -15.82 -19.37 -11.63
CA GLU A 430 -17.12 -18.71 -11.68
C GLU A 430 -16.98 -17.20 -11.46
N TYR A 431 -16.07 -16.77 -10.58
CA TYR A 431 -15.78 -15.35 -10.37
C TYR A 431 -15.39 -14.64 -11.67
N PHE A 432 -14.49 -15.23 -12.47
CA PHE A 432 -14.11 -14.64 -13.75
C PHE A 432 -15.25 -14.70 -14.78
N GLU A 433 -16.00 -15.80 -14.85
CA GLU A 433 -17.16 -15.90 -15.74
C GLU A 433 -18.20 -14.81 -15.46
N LYS A 434 -18.45 -14.49 -14.18
CA LYS A 434 -19.40 -13.45 -13.76
C LYS A 434 -18.86 -12.03 -13.90
N TYR A 435 -17.63 -11.78 -13.44
CA TYR A 435 -17.15 -10.43 -13.18
C TYR A 435 -16.02 -9.95 -14.11
N ALA A 436 -15.39 -10.81 -14.91
CA ALA A 436 -14.27 -10.38 -15.76
C ALA A 436 -14.67 -9.27 -16.73
N LYS A 437 -15.88 -9.35 -17.32
CA LYS A 437 -16.39 -8.33 -18.25
C LYS A 437 -16.62 -6.97 -17.57
N SER A 438 -17.22 -6.96 -16.39
CA SER A 438 -17.48 -5.72 -15.64
C SER A 438 -16.18 -5.12 -15.11
N MET A 439 -15.29 -5.93 -14.52
CA MET A 439 -13.96 -5.47 -14.08
C MET A 439 -13.17 -4.86 -15.24
N ASN A 440 -13.14 -5.53 -16.40
CA ASN A 440 -12.45 -5.01 -17.57
C ASN A 440 -13.05 -3.68 -18.07
N SER A 441 -14.38 -3.58 -18.13
CA SER A 441 -15.07 -2.36 -18.53
C SER A 441 -14.76 -1.19 -17.60
N VAL A 442 -14.74 -1.42 -16.27
CA VAL A 442 -14.41 -0.36 -15.29
C VAL A 442 -12.94 0.03 -15.39
N CYS A 443 -12.03 -0.93 -15.48
CA CYS A 443 -10.60 -0.64 -15.62
C CYS A 443 -10.25 0.08 -16.93
N GLN A 444 -11.02 -0.11 -18.00
CA GLN A 444 -10.85 0.63 -19.26
C GLN A 444 -11.29 2.09 -19.17
N ASP A 445 -12.15 2.41 -18.21
CA ASP A 445 -12.63 3.78 -17.95
C ASP A 445 -11.69 4.56 -17.03
N PHE A 446 -10.65 3.91 -16.49
CA PHE A 446 -9.66 4.61 -15.68
C PHE A 446 -8.92 5.66 -16.51
N GLY A 447 -8.87 6.88 -15.97
CA GLY A 447 -8.13 7.98 -16.57
C GLY A 447 -6.61 7.80 -16.54
N ALA A 448 -5.89 8.83 -16.99
CA ALA A 448 -4.43 8.84 -16.95
C ALA A 448 -3.88 8.70 -15.53
N VAL A 449 -2.60 8.32 -15.42
CA VAL A 449 -1.90 8.31 -14.13
C VAL A 449 -1.79 9.76 -13.62
N PRO A 450 -2.31 10.08 -12.42
CA PRO A 450 -2.24 11.43 -11.89
C PRO A 450 -0.80 11.81 -11.56
N SER A 451 -0.49 13.11 -11.64
CA SER A 451 0.80 13.66 -11.21
C SER A 451 0.95 13.71 -9.68
N PHE A 452 -0.15 13.55 -8.94
CA PHE A 452 -0.24 13.81 -7.49
C PHE A 452 0.09 15.27 -7.13
N GLU A 453 -0.17 16.19 -8.04
CA GLU A 453 0.03 17.63 -7.91
C GLU A 453 -1.19 18.40 -8.45
N GLY A 454 -1.35 19.66 -8.05
CA GLY A 454 -2.41 20.52 -8.56
C GLY A 454 -3.77 20.30 -7.87
N LYS A 455 -4.86 20.38 -8.63
CA LYS A 455 -6.23 20.49 -8.10
C LYS A 455 -6.58 19.35 -7.13
N GLY A 456 -6.39 18.10 -7.53
CA GLY A 456 -6.68 16.96 -6.65
C GLY A 456 -5.87 16.99 -5.34
N ALA A 457 -4.58 17.29 -5.42
CA ALA A 457 -3.71 17.40 -4.26
C ALA A 457 -4.14 18.53 -3.30
N ASP A 458 -4.55 19.68 -3.85
CA ASP A 458 -5.03 20.82 -3.05
C ASP A 458 -6.34 20.48 -2.31
N ILE A 459 -7.29 19.82 -2.98
CA ILE A 459 -8.55 19.36 -2.38
C ILE A 459 -8.25 18.38 -1.24
N ILE A 460 -7.45 17.33 -1.53
CA ILE A 460 -7.10 16.29 -0.56
C ILE A 460 -6.41 16.92 0.65
N THR A 461 -5.43 17.78 0.42
CA THR A 461 -4.68 18.45 1.49
C THR A 461 -5.60 19.27 2.38
N LYS A 462 -6.49 20.07 1.77
CA LYS A 462 -7.42 20.93 2.51
C LYS A 462 -8.40 20.12 3.37
N GLU A 463 -9.00 19.07 2.81
CA GLU A 463 -9.96 18.23 3.56
C GLU A 463 -9.26 17.43 4.66
N MET A 464 -8.07 16.87 4.38
CA MET A 464 -7.30 16.15 5.38
C MET A 464 -6.84 17.05 6.52
N HIS A 465 -6.35 18.26 6.25
CA HIS A 465 -5.98 19.22 7.30
C HIS A 465 -7.18 19.70 8.13
N LYS A 466 -8.36 19.84 7.50
CA LYS A 466 -9.59 20.18 8.24
C LYS A 466 -9.98 19.08 9.23
N ARG A 467 -9.81 17.81 8.84
CA ARG A 467 -10.21 16.65 9.66
C ARG A 467 -9.13 16.23 10.67
N ILE A 468 -7.87 16.37 10.29
CA ILE A 468 -6.69 16.04 11.11
C ILE A 468 -5.68 17.18 10.94
N PRO A 469 -5.74 18.20 11.81
CA PRO A 469 -4.75 19.27 11.83
C PRO A 469 -3.32 18.72 11.97
N VAL A 470 -2.35 19.44 11.42
CA VAL A 470 -0.94 18.98 11.35
C VAL A 470 -0.34 18.81 12.75
N GLU A 471 -0.74 19.68 13.68
CA GLU A 471 -0.42 19.67 15.09
C GLU A 471 -0.90 18.39 15.81
N ASP A 472 -2.00 17.79 15.35
CA ASP A 472 -2.62 16.60 15.95
C ASP A 472 -2.07 15.29 15.38
N LEU A 473 -1.20 15.34 14.37
CA LEU A 473 -0.60 14.15 13.77
C LEU A 473 0.05 13.20 14.79
N PRO A 474 0.76 13.66 15.84
CA PRO A 474 1.29 12.76 16.87
C PRO A 474 0.19 11.98 17.59
N GLN A 475 -0.93 12.61 17.94
CA GLN A 475 -2.05 11.96 18.60
C GLN A 475 -2.75 10.99 17.65
N ARG A 476 -3.00 11.38 16.40
CA ARG A 476 -3.66 10.51 15.42
C ARG A 476 -2.82 9.29 15.06
N ARG A 477 -1.48 9.43 14.98
CA ARG A 477 -0.56 8.30 14.79
C ARG A 477 -0.59 7.35 15.98
N ARG A 478 -0.58 7.86 17.22
CA ARG A 478 -0.73 7.02 18.43
C ARG A 478 -2.03 6.21 18.40
N TRP A 479 -3.15 6.87 18.10
CA TRP A 479 -4.45 6.20 17.95
C TRP A 479 -4.39 5.09 16.89
N ARG A 480 -3.82 5.36 15.71
CA ARG A 480 -3.66 4.37 14.64
C ARG A 480 -2.83 3.17 15.12
N ASP A 481 -1.69 3.43 15.74
CA ASP A 481 -0.75 2.40 16.16
C ASP A 481 -1.38 1.49 17.24
N GLU A 482 -2.13 2.05 18.19
CA GLU A 482 -2.89 1.27 19.20
C GLU A 482 -3.96 0.38 18.56
N ARG A 483 -4.68 0.87 17.54
CA ARG A 483 -5.69 0.07 16.82
C ARG A 483 -5.06 -1.02 15.97
N LEU A 484 -3.92 -0.75 15.35
CA LEU A 484 -3.15 -1.77 14.64
C LEU A 484 -2.69 -2.88 15.60
N ILE A 485 -2.27 -2.54 16.83
CA ILE A 485 -1.89 -3.55 17.82
C ILE A 485 -3.08 -4.43 18.19
N ALA A 486 -4.22 -3.82 18.52
CA ALA A 486 -5.44 -4.56 18.83
C ALA A 486 -5.86 -5.47 17.68
N LEU A 487 -5.77 -4.99 16.43
CA LEU A 487 -6.07 -5.78 15.24
C LEU A 487 -5.11 -6.96 15.06
N THR A 488 -3.80 -6.75 15.22
CA THR A 488 -2.79 -7.82 15.14
C THR A 488 -3.03 -8.88 16.23
N GLN A 489 -3.39 -8.48 17.44
CA GLN A 489 -3.76 -9.42 18.52
C GLN A 489 -5.04 -10.20 18.18
N LEU A 490 -6.06 -9.54 17.63
CA LEU A 490 -7.28 -10.20 17.18
C LEU A 490 -6.96 -11.24 16.10
N LYS A 491 -6.14 -10.89 15.10
CA LYS A 491 -5.74 -11.81 14.03
C LYS A 491 -5.05 -13.06 14.59
N LYS A 492 -4.14 -12.90 15.56
CA LYS A 492 -3.49 -14.04 16.24
C LYS A 492 -4.48 -14.94 17.00
N LYS A 493 -5.61 -14.40 17.47
CA LYS A 493 -6.65 -15.19 18.15
C LYS A 493 -7.56 -15.92 17.16
N LEU A 494 -7.79 -15.33 15.99
CA LEU A 494 -8.66 -15.90 14.95
C LEU A 494 -7.96 -16.97 14.11
N ASP A 495 -6.62 -16.90 14.00
CA ASP A 495 -5.76 -17.81 13.25
C ASP A 495 -4.63 -18.28 14.17
N PRO A 496 -4.94 -19.12 15.19
CA PRO A 496 -4.02 -19.49 16.27
C PRO A 496 -2.84 -20.37 15.85
#